data_AF-A0A7K4JV16-F1
#
_entry.id   AF-A0A7K4JV16-F1
#
_cell.length_a   1.000
_cell.length_b   1.000
_cell.length_c   1.000
_cell.angle_alpha   90.00
_cell.angle_beta   90.00
_cell.angle_gamma   90.00
#
_symmetry.space_group_name_H-M   'P 1'
#
loop_
_entity.id
_entity.type
_entity.pdbx_description
1 polymer ?
#
loop_
_entity_poly.entity_id
_entity_poly.type
_entity_poly.pdbx_seq_one_letter_code
_entity_poly.pdbx_strand_id
1 'polypeptide(L)'
;PIQQGLTVFTDAGKKSRKAAVTWREKAQWKSHILKAYPEDSLQTLELVAVVWALSVFHQPLNIITDSFYVAGVVQWIEDAAVKQVNNRRLYELLL
;
A
#
# COMPACT_ATOMS: atom_id res chain seq x y z
N PRO A 1 4.24 13.56 6.59
CA PRO A 1 4.60 13.35 5.16
C PRO A 1 6.10 13.56 4.95
N ILE A 2 6.74 12.65 4.20
CA ILE A 2 8.15 12.75 3.84
C ILE A 2 8.32 13.90 2.86
N GLN A 3 9.21 14.84 3.17
CA GLN A 3 9.52 15.96 2.28
C GLN A 3 10.11 15.45 0.96
N GLN A 4 9.69 16.02 -0.16
CA GLN A 4 10.12 15.63 -1.52
C GLN A 4 9.81 14.18 -1.93
N GLY A 5 9.04 13.43 -1.11
CA GLY A 5 8.57 12.10 -1.47
C GLY A 5 7.47 12.13 -2.53
N LEU A 6 7.42 11.09 -3.37
CA LEU A 6 6.32 10.91 -4.33
C LEU A 6 5.02 10.74 -3.55
N THR A 7 3.98 11.47 -3.92
CA THR A 7 2.65 11.30 -3.34
C THR A 7 1.80 10.45 -4.26
N VAL A 8 1.26 9.36 -3.73
CA VAL A 8 0.43 8.40 -4.42
C VAL A 8 -0.91 8.31 -3.72
N PHE A 9 -2.00 8.40 -4.48
CA PHE A 9 -3.36 8.25 -4.01
C PHE A 9 -3.86 6.86 -4.39
N THR A 10 -4.52 6.19 -3.46
CA THR A 10 -5.07 4.85 -3.63
C THR A 10 -6.56 4.84 -3.31
N ASP A 11 -7.33 4.10 -4.08
CA ASP A 11 -8.77 3.90 -3.91
C ASP A 11 -9.17 2.55 -4.51
N ALA A 12 -10.27 1.97 -4.05
CA ALA A 12 -10.87 0.80 -4.66
C ALA A 12 -12.40 0.87 -4.68
N GLY A 13 -12.99 0.36 -5.76
CA GLY A 13 -14.44 0.32 -5.93
C GLY A 13 -14.97 -1.11 -5.89
N LYS A 14 -15.87 -1.40 -4.94
CA LYS A 14 -16.53 -2.72 -4.85
C LYS A 14 -17.38 -3.03 -6.09
N LYS A 15 -18.15 -2.04 -6.58
CA LYS A 15 -19.00 -2.20 -7.77
C LYS A 15 -18.18 -2.31 -9.06
N SER A 16 -17.13 -1.51 -9.18
CA SER A 16 -16.25 -1.51 -10.35
C SER A 16 -15.28 -2.69 -10.36
N ARG A 17 -15.08 -3.34 -9.21
CA ARG A 17 -14.14 -4.45 -8.97
C ARG A 17 -12.73 -4.10 -9.42
N LYS A 18 -12.31 -2.89 -9.07
CA LYS A 18 -11.03 -2.29 -9.47
C LYS A 18 -10.43 -1.53 -8.30
N ALA A 19 -9.11 -1.58 -8.23
CA ALA A 19 -8.30 -0.67 -7.45
C ALA A 19 -7.60 0.33 -8.39
N ALA A 20 -7.43 1.56 -7.94
CA ALA A 20 -6.78 2.62 -8.67
C ALA A 20 -5.63 3.19 -7.86
N VAL A 21 -4.52 3.44 -8.54
CA VAL A 21 -3.33 4.08 -7.98
C VAL A 21 -3.01 5.27 -8.85
N THR A 22 -3.01 6.48 -8.30
CA THR A 22 -2.82 7.72 -9.06
C THR A 22 -1.70 8.53 -8.45
N TRP A 23 -0.80 9.05 -9.28
CA TRP A 23 0.32 9.86 -8.82
C TRP A 23 0.62 10.97 -9.83
N ARG A 24 1.40 11.95 -9.38
CA ARG A 24 1.83 13.06 -10.24
C ARG A 24 3.32 12.95 -10.51
N GLU A 25 3.69 12.89 -11.79
CA GLU A 25 5.07 12.82 -12.26
C GLU A 25 5.31 13.92 -13.29
N LYS A 26 6.36 14.73 -13.12
CA LYS A 26 6.72 15.83 -14.06
C LYS A 26 5.53 16.73 -14.42
N ALA A 27 4.72 17.07 -13.42
CA ALA A 27 3.48 17.85 -13.55
C ALA A 27 2.34 17.21 -14.36
N GLN A 28 2.46 15.93 -14.73
CA GLN A 28 1.40 15.16 -15.37
C GLN A 28 0.83 14.13 -14.39
N TRP A 29 -0.48 13.94 -14.45
CA TRP A 29 -1.15 12.88 -13.70
C TRP A 29 -0.99 11.55 -14.42
N LYS A 30 -0.63 10.52 -13.66
CA LYS A 30 -0.55 9.14 -14.10
C LYS A 30 -1.44 8.29 -13.22
N SER A 31 -1.98 7.23 -13.78
CA SER A 31 -2.76 6.26 -13.02
C SER A 31 -2.49 4.84 -13.48
N HIS A 32 -2.72 3.90 -12.57
CA HIS A 32 -2.71 2.48 -12.82
C HIS A 32 -3.97 1.86 -12.24
N ILE A 33 -4.57 0.94 -12.98
CA ILE A 33 -5.81 0.25 -12.59
C ILE A 33 -5.51 -1.22 -12.40
N LEU A 34 -5.76 -1.71 -11.20
CA LEU A 34 -5.65 -3.10 -10.81
C LEU A 34 -7.05 -3.73 -10.87
N LYS A 35 -7.14 -4.93 -11.44
CA LYS A 35 -8.39 -5.68 -11.54
C LYS A 35 -8.49 -6.66 -10.37
N ALA A 36 -9.69 -6.78 -9.81
CA ALA A 36 -9.98 -7.74 -8.76
C ALA A 36 -10.08 -9.18 -9.30
N TYR A 37 -9.65 -10.14 -8.48
CA TYR A 37 -10.03 -11.53 -8.60
C TYR A 37 -11.46 -11.77 -8.06
N PRO A 38 -12.15 -12.85 -8.48
CA PRO A 38 -13.43 -13.32 -7.92
C PRO A 38 -13.53 -13.22 -6.40
N GLU A 39 -12.50 -13.66 -5.70
CA GLU A 39 -12.47 -13.81 -4.25
C GLU A 39 -12.08 -12.53 -3.50
N ASP A 40 -11.66 -11.47 -4.21
CA ASP A 40 -11.17 -10.26 -3.57
C ASP A 40 -12.31 -9.45 -2.94
N SER A 41 -12.17 -9.21 -1.63
CA SER A 41 -13.02 -8.24 -0.92
C SER A 41 -12.64 -6.81 -1.26
N LEU A 42 -13.48 -5.84 -0.88
CA LEU A 42 -13.13 -4.42 -1.03
C LEU A 42 -11.85 -4.07 -0.28
N GLN A 43 -11.72 -4.53 0.96
CA GLN A 43 -10.55 -4.32 1.80
C GLN A 43 -9.28 -4.93 1.20
N THR A 44 -9.41 -6.10 0.57
CA THR A 44 -8.31 -6.74 -0.17
C THR A 44 -7.87 -5.86 -1.33
N LEU A 45 -8.81 -5.28 -2.09
CA LEU A 45 -8.47 -4.42 -3.22
C LEU A 45 -7.80 -3.11 -2.80
N GLU A 46 -8.29 -2.49 -1.74
CA GLU A 46 -7.66 -1.29 -1.17
C GLU A 46 -6.22 -1.60 -0.74
N LEU A 47 -5.99 -2.74 -0.08
CA LEU A 47 -4.65 -3.16 0.33
C LEU A 47 -3.75 -3.48 -0.87
N VAL A 48 -4.28 -4.13 -1.90
CA VAL A 48 -3.55 -4.43 -3.15
C VAL A 48 -3.07 -3.17 -3.84
N ALA A 49 -3.86 -2.09 -3.83
CA ALA A 49 -3.45 -0.79 -4.36
C ALA A 49 -2.19 -0.24 -3.66
N VAL A 50 -2.16 -0.34 -2.33
CA VAL A 50 -1.03 0.12 -1.51
C VAL A 50 0.20 -0.77 -1.71
N VAL A 51 0.03 -2.10 -1.68
CA VAL A 51 1.13 -3.05 -1.92
C VAL A 51 1.74 -2.83 -3.30
N TRP A 52 0.90 -2.62 -4.32
CA TRP A 52 1.39 -2.31 -5.66
C TRP A 52 2.21 -1.02 -5.68
N ALA A 53 1.73 0.06 -5.05
CA ALA A 53 2.46 1.32 -4.98
C ALA A 53 3.84 1.14 -4.31
N LEU A 54 3.90 0.40 -3.20
CA LEU A 54 5.14 0.06 -2.50
C LEU A 54 6.09 -0.79 -3.37
N SER A 55 5.57 -1.71 -4.17
CA SER A 55 6.39 -2.56 -5.05
C SER A 55 6.93 -1.86 -6.30
N VAL A 56 6.28 -0.78 -6.74
CA VAL A 56 6.64 -0.07 -7.98
C VAL A 56 7.56 1.10 -7.68
N PHE A 57 7.30 1.85 -6.62
CA PHE A 57 8.04 3.07 -6.29
C PHE A 57 9.12 2.79 -5.24
N HIS A 58 10.37 2.77 -5.67
CA HIS A 58 11.55 2.54 -4.82
C HIS A 58 12.19 3.83 -4.29
N GLN A 59 11.40 4.90 -4.17
CA GLN A 59 11.83 6.21 -3.67
C GLN A 59 10.99 6.60 -2.45
N PRO A 60 11.37 7.65 -1.68
CA PRO A 60 10.54 8.10 -0.56
C PRO A 60 9.10 8.34 -1.01
N LEU A 61 8.15 7.70 -0.33
CA LEU A 61 6.77 7.55 -0.79
C LEU A 61 5.79 8.00 0.30
N ASN A 62 4.82 8.82 -0.09
CA ASN A 62 3.67 9.20 0.72
C ASN A 62 2.43 8.56 0.08
N ILE A 63 1.87 7.52 0.72
CA ILE A 63 0.63 6.88 0.27
C ILE A 63 -0.54 7.53 1.00
N ILE A 64 -1.52 7.97 0.22
CA ILE A 64 -2.78 8.53 0.71
C ILE A 64 -3.88 7.53 0.36
N THR A 65 -4.58 7.07 1.39
CA THR A 65 -5.72 6.16 1.29
C THR A 65 -6.86 6.73 2.14
N ASP A 66 -8.09 6.54 1.68
CA ASP A 66 -9.32 6.82 2.42
C ASP A 66 -9.81 5.61 3.22
N SER A 67 -9.16 4.45 3.07
CA SER A 67 -9.45 3.24 3.83
C SER A 67 -8.79 3.26 5.20
N PHE A 68 -9.63 3.40 6.24
CA PHE A 68 -9.17 3.26 7.63
C PHE A 68 -8.61 1.86 7.92
N TYR A 69 -9.18 0.83 7.27
CA TYR A 69 -8.69 -0.54 7.38
C TYR A 69 -7.25 -0.63 6.88
N VAL A 70 -6.97 -0.13 5.66
CA VAL A 70 -5.62 -0.18 5.09
C VAL A 70 -4.64 0.66 5.88
N ALA A 71 -5.03 1.87 6.31
CA ALA A 71 -4.18 2.71 7.15
C ALA A 71 -3.73 1.99 8.43
N GLY A 72 -4.64 1.27 9.10
CA GLY A 72 -4.32 0.49 10.30
C GLY A 72 -3.47 -0.74 10.01
N VAL A 73 -3.83 -1.54 9.00
CA VAL A 73 -3.11 -2.78 8.66
C VAL A 73 -1.68 -2.49 8.20
N VAL A 74 -1.48 -1.47 7.37
CA VAL A 74 -0.15 -1.10 6.87
C VAL A 74 0.76 -0.64 8.01
N GLN A 75 0.22 0.14 8.95
CA GLN A 75 0.98 0.56 10.13
C GLN A 75 1.42 -0.65 10.98
N TRP A 76 0.54 -1.63 11.18
CA TRP A 76 0.91 -2.85 11.92
C TRP A 76 1.93 -3.71 11.19
N ILE A 77 1.82 -3.83 9.87
CA ILE A 77 2.81 -4.56 9.06
C ILE A 77 4.17 -3.87 9.12
N GLU A 78 4.21 -2.54 8.99
CA GLU A 78 5.43 -1.76 9.13
C GLU A 78 6.03 -1.94 10.53
N ASP A 79 5.24 -1.79 11.59
CA ASP A 79 5.69 -2.00 12.97
C ASP A 79 6.22 -3.42 13.21
N ALA A 80 5.56 -4.43 12.63
CA ALA A 80 5.99 -5.82 12.72
C ALA A 80 7.30 -6.09 11.96
N ALA A 81 7.49 -5.45 10.81
CA ALA A 81 8.70 -5.56 10.01
C ALA A 81 9.88 -4.76 10.59
N VAL A 82 9.62 -3.59 11.17
CA VAL A 82 10.63 -2.66 11.71
C VAL A 82 11.08 -3.05 13.10
N LYS A 83 10.24 -3.74 13.89
CA LYS A 83 10.69 -4.43 15.10
C LYS A 83 11.56 -5.62 14.68
N GLN A 84 12.82 -5.32 14.33
CA GLN A 84 13.90 -6.29 14.45
C GLN A 84 13.74 -6.96 15.80
N VAL A 85 13.45 -8.26 15.79
CA VAL A 85 13.36 -9.01 17.03
C VAL A 85 14.78 -8.97 17.59
N ASN A 86 15.02 -8.13 18.60
CA ASN A 86 16.33 -8.02 19.27
C ASN A 86 16.85 -9.38 19.76
N ASN A 87 15.96 -10.37 19.84
CA ASN A 87 16.28 -11.76 19.99
C ASN A 87 16.23 -12.48 18.63
N ARG A 88 17.41 -12.67 18.03
CA ARG A 88 17.59 -13.39 16.75
C ARG A 88 16.95 -14.78 16.74
N ARG A 89 16.96 -15.49 17.87
CA ARG A 89 16.35 -16.82 17.99
C ARG A 89 14.82 -16.78 17.93
N LEU A 90 14.19 -15.72 18.43
CA LEU A 90 12.74 -15.54 18.29
C LEU A 90 12.37 -15.19 16.84
N TYR A 91 13.21 -14.43 16.13
CA TYR A 91 13.00 -14.15 14.70
C TYR A 91 13.07 -15.42 13.84
N GLU A 92 14.07 -16.28 14.07
CA GLU A 92 14.24 -17.55 13.35
C GLU A 92 13.08 -18.54 13.53
N LEU A 93 12.31 -18.44 14.62
CA LEU A 93 11.13 -19.27 14.86
C LEU A 93 9.88 -18.78 14.11
N LEU A 94 9.89 -17.55 13.61
CA LEU A 94 8.74 -16.89 12.95
C LEU A 94 8.90 -16.77 11.42
N LEU A 95 10.05 -17.16 10.88
CA LEU A 95 10.30 -17.38 9.45
C LEU A 95 9.83 -18.76 9.01
#